data_AF-A0A1J5JRR0-F1
#
_entry.id   AF-A0A1J5JRR0-F1
#
_cell.length_a   1.000
_cell.length_b   1.000
_cell.length_c   1.000
_cell.angle_alpha   90.00
_cell.angle_beta   90.00
_cell.angle_gamma   90.00
#
_symmetry.space_group_name_H-M   'P 1'
#
loop_
_entity.id
_entity.type
_entity.pdbx_description
1 polymer ?
#
loop_
_entity_poly.entity_id
_entity_poly.type
_entity_poly.pdbx_seq_one_letter_code
_entity_poly.pdbx_strand_id
1 'polypeptide(L)'
;MTNENTLKRFSLDEIRKLKSRTEWDRLAAEGDFSGAVDIDIDWASARIVEPENKKMVSLRLDTDVLAFFRKQGKGYQTRINAVLKAYKDAQEKHS
;
A
#
# COMPACT_ATOMS: atom_id res chain seq x y z
N MET A 1 10.08 -1.78 -18.39
CA MET A 1 10.67 -1.04 -17.24
C MET A 1 10.50 -1.90 -16.01
N THR A 2 11.61 -2.10 -15.30
CA THR A 2 11.92 -3.22 -14.41
C THR A 2 11.07 -3.24 -13.14
N ASN A 3 10.61 -4.44 -12.77
CA ASN A 3 9.87 -4.71 -11.54
C ASN A 3 10.90 -4.98 -10.44
N GLU A 4 11.39 -3.93 -9.77
CA GLU A 4 12.36 -4.08 -8.70
C GLU A 4 11.67 -4.68 -7.47
N ASN A 5 12.05 -5.92 -7.16
CA ASN A 5 11.72 -6.58 -5.92
C ASN A 5 12.54 -5.92 -4.80
N THR A 6 11.95 -4.95 -4.11
CA THR A 6 12.60 -4.17 -3.03
C THR A 6 12.81 -4.97 -1.75
N LEU A 7 12.22 -6.18 -1.66
CA LEU A 7 12.40 -7.09 -0.54
C LEU A 7 13.69 -7.91 -0.75
N LYS A 8 14.78 -7.43 -0.18
CA LYS A 8 16.04 -8.17 -0.11
C LYS A 8 16.02 -9.08 1.12
N ARG A 9 16.25 -10.37 0.91
CA ARG A 9 16.49 -11.33 2.00
C ARG A 9 17.95 -11.22 2.42
N PHE A 10 18.19 -10.93 3.69
CA PHE A 10 19.51 -10.94 4.29
C PHE A 10 19.56 -12.02 5.36
N SER A 11 20.73 -12.63 5.53
CA SER A 11 21.03 -13.48 6.69
C SER A 11 21.28 -12.62 7.93
N LEU A 12 21.15 -13.21 9.12
CA LEU A 12 21.33 -12.51 10.40
C LEU A 12 22.73 -11.88 10.52
N ASP A 13 23.77 -12.55 10.00
CA ASP A 13 25.15 -12.07 10.05
C ASP A 13 25.40 -10.91 9.07
N GLU A 14 24.70 -10.89 7.94
CA GLU A 14 24.74 -9.75 7.02
C GLU A 14 24.04 -8.53 7.62
N ILE A 15 22.88 -8.71 8.26
CA ILE A 15 22.15 -7.61 8.92
C ILE A 15 23.01 -6.97 10.02
N ARG A 16 23.73 -7.77 10.81
CA ARG A 16 24.62 -7.25 11.87
C ARG A 16 25.81 -6.45 11.33
N LYS A 17 26.29 -6.77 10.12
CA LYS A 17 27.40 -6.04 9.47
C LYS A 17 26.91 -4.79 8.73
N LEU A 18 25.63 -4.71 8.40
CA LEU A 18 25.07 -3.52 7.75
C LEU A 18 25.08 -2.35 8.74
N LYS A 19 25.68 -1.24 8.30
CA LYS A 19 25.64 0.01 9.04
C LYS A 19 24.20 0.51 9.08
N SER A 20 23.74 0.90 10.28
CA SER A 20 22.46 1.61 10.40
C SER A 20 22.44 2.81 9.46
N ARG A 21 21.32 2.98 8.76
CA ARG A 21 21.07 4.17 7.93
C ARG A 21 20.48 5.32 8.74
N THR A 22 20.16 5.07 10.01
CA THR A 22 19.60 6.05 10.93
C THR A 22 20.74 6.86 11.57
N GLU A 23 20.61 8.18 11.59
CA GLU A 23 21.49 9.09 12.33
C GLU A 23 21.15 9.06 13.83
N TRP A 24 21.60 8.01 14.52
CA TRP A 24 21.25 7.75 15.92
C TRP A 24 21.68 8.87 16.88
N ASP A 25 22.84 9.49 16.64
CA ASP A 25 23.35 10.57 17.49
C ASP A 25 22.44 11.80 17.47
N ARG A 26 21.86 12.12 16.30
CA ARG A 26 20.88 13.20 16.17
C ARG A 26 19.58 12.86 16.91
N LEU A 27 19.05 11.66 16.71
CA LEU A 27 17.79 11.24 17.35
C LEU A 27 17.92 11.18 18.88
N ALA A 28 19.08 10.74 19.39
CA ALA A 28 19.35 10.72 20.83
C ALA A 28 19.40 12.13 21.43
N ALA A 29 19.83 13.14 20.66
CA ALA A 29 19.84 14.54 21.08
C ALA A 29 18.46 15.22 20.99
N GLU A 30 17.57 14.72 20.13
CA GLU A 30 16.25 15.32 19.84
C GLU A 30 15.19 14.98 20.90
N GLY A 31 15.43 13.96 21.73
CA GLY A 31 14.61 13.67 22.91
C GLY A 31 14.38 12.18 23.14
N ASP A 32 13.72 11.86 24.26
CA ASP A 32 13.33 10.49 24.58
C ASP A 32 11.99 10.13 23.90
N PHE A 33 12.08 9.35 22.82
CA PHE A 33 10.92 8.81 22.10
C PHE A 33 10.49 7.43 22.61
N SER A 34 11.03 6.96 23.75
CA SER A 34 10.68 5.66 24.33
C SER A 34 9.34 5.66 25.09
N GLY A 35 8.74 6.83 25.29
CA GLY A 35 7.45 6.98 25.96
C GLY A 35 6.27 6.52 25.12
N ALA A 36 5.20 6.07 25.79
CA ALA A 36 3.92 5.85 25.13
C ALA A 36 3.41 7.20 24.59
N VAL A 37 3.26 7.30 23.28
CA VAL A 37 2.51 8.40 22.67
C VAL A 37 1.05 8.12 23.01
N ASP A 38 0.42 9.03 23.75
CA ASP A 38 -1.01 8.91 24.07
C ASP A 38 -1.79 9.25 22.79
N ILE A 39 -2.12 8.21 22.02
CA ILE A 39 -2.90 8.35 20.79
C ILE A 39 -4.37 8.16 21.17
N ASP A 40 -5.12 9.26 21.26
CA ASP A 40 -6.55 9.25 21.49
C ASP A 40 -7.27 8.74 20.23
N ILE A 41 -7.35 7.41 20.10
CA ILE A 41 -8.03 6.73 19.02
C ILE A 41 -9.35 6.18 19.58
N ASP A 42 -10.46 6.70 19.07
CA ASP A 42 -11.79 6.16 19.37
C ASP A 42 -11.99 4.81 18.65
N TRP A 43 -11.66 3.74 19.35
CA TRP A 43 -11.85 2.36 18.88
C TRP A 43 -13.32 1.94 18.80
N ALA A 44 -14.27 2.69 19.37
CA ALA A 44 -15.68 2.32 19.31
C ALA A 44 -16.25 2.37 17.88
N SER A 45 -15.63 3.16 17.00
CA SER A 45 -15.98 3.27 15.59
C SER A 45 -15.17 2.36 14.67
N ALA A 46 -14.17 1.64 15.20
CA ALA A 46 -13.29 0.79 14.41
C ALA A 46 -14.09 -0.37 13.79
N ARG A 47 -14.07 -0.46 12.46
CA ARG A 47 -14.68 -1.58 11.74
C ARG A 47 -13.61 -2.57 11.35
N ILE A 48 -13.79 -3.83 11.75
CA ILE A 48 -13.02 -4.94 11.20
C ILE A 48 -13.42 -5.07 9.73
N VAL A 49 -12.50 -4.75 8.83
CA VAL A 49 -12.66 -4.98 7.40
C VAL A 49 -11.83 -6.20 7.06
N GLU A 50 -12.48 -7.33 6.84
CA GLU A 50 -11.81 -8.47 6.22
C GLU A 50 -11.48 -8.09 4.76
N PRO A 51 -10.19 -8.08 4.37
CA PRO A 51 -9.84 -7.81 2.99
C PRO A 51 -10.31 -8.97 2.13
N GLU A 52 -11.41 -8.77 1.41
CA GLU A 52 -11.89 -9.78 0.48
C GLU A 52 -10.83 -10.06 -0.58
N ASN A 53 -10.52 -11.35 -0.78
CA ASN A 53 -9.54 -11.76 -1.77
C ASN A 53 -10.07 -11.43 -3.17
N LYS A 54 -9.33 -10.56 -3.87
CA LYS A 54 -9.62 -10.24 -5.27
C LYS A 54 -9.50 -11.52 -6.10
N LYS A 55 -10.55 -11.83 -6.88
CA LYS A 55 -10.52 -12.94 -7.83
C LYS A 55 -9.73 -12.54 -9.07
N MET A 56 -8.81 -13.40 -9.50
CA MET A 56 -8.11 -13.21 -10.77
C MET A 56 -9.06 -13.57 -11.91
N VAL A 57 -9.35 -12.60 -12.77
CA VAL A 57 -10.19 -12.78 -13.95
C VAL A 57 -9.44 -12.30 -15.19
N SER A 58 -9.69 -12.94 -16.33
CA SER A 58 -9.21 -12.46 -17.63
C SER A 58 -10.29 -11.57 -18.25
N LEU A 59 -9.99 -10.29 -18.44
CA LEU A 59 -10.88 -9.29 -19.02
C LEU A 59 -10.19 -8.65 -20.23
N ARG A 60 -10.93 -8.49 -21.33
CA ARG A 60 -10.47 -7.71 -22.49
C ARG A 60 -10.84 -6.25 -22.29
N LEU A 61 -9.87 -5.37 -22.53
CA LEU A 61 -10.03 -3.92 -22.50
C LEU A 61 -9.57 -3.36 -23.83
N ASP A 62 -10.20 -2.29 -24.27
CA ASP A 62 -9.74 -1.57 -25.45
C ASP A 62 -8.33 -1.02 -25.24
N THR A 63 -7.58 -0.93 -26.34
CA THR A 63 -6.16 -0.57 -26.32
C THR A 63 -5.93 0.82 -25.75
N ASP A 64 -6.79 1.78 -26.07
CA ASP A 64 -6.74 3.17 -25.61
C ASP A 64 -7.05 3.28 -24.11
N VAL A 65 -8.05 2.53 -23.62
CA VAL A 65 -8.39 2.43 -22.20
C VAL A 65 -7.22 1.87 -21.41
N LEU A 66 -6.63 0.76 -21.88
CA LEU A 66 -5.47 0.17 -21.21
C LEU A 66 -4.26 1.13 -21.24
N ALA A 67 -4.04 1.84 -22.35
CA ALA A 67 -2.97 2.82 -22.47
C ALA A 67 -3.17 4.00 -21.48
N PHE A 68 -4.40 4.50 -21.33
CA PHE A 68 -4.74 5.56 -20.38
C PHE A 68 -4.37 5.18 -18.94
N PHE A 69 -4.75 3.98 -18.49
CA PHE A 69 -4.41 3.51 -17.14
C PHE A 69 -2.92 3.16 -16.99
N ARG A 70 -2.23 2.71 -18.05
CA ARG A 70 -0.79 2.42 -17.98
C ARG A 70 0.07 3.68 -17.86
N LYS A 71 -0.30 4.78 -18.54
CA LYS A 71 0.40 6.09 -18.45
C LYS A 71 0.49 6.62 -17.01
N GLN A 72 -0.44 6.19 -16.18
CA GLN A 72 -0.62 6.55 -14.79
C GLN A 72 0.35 5.83 -13.81
N GLY A 73 1.14 4.88 -14.30
CA GLY A 73 2.24 4.25 -13.56
C GLY A 73 1.88 2.93 -12.85
N LYS A 74 2.70 2.55 -11.86
CA LYS A 74 2.51 1.34 -11.06
C LYS A 74 1.14 1.38 -10.36
N GLY A 75 0.43 0.26 -10.38
CA GLY A 75 -0.91 0.15 -9.79
C GLY A 75 -2.07 0.44 -10.74
N TYR A 76 -1.82 0.54 -12.05
CA TYR A 76 -2.88 0.75 -13.05
C TYR A 76 -4.05 -0.25 -12.93
N GLN A 77 -3.77 -1.53 -12.65
CA GLN A 77 -4.81 -2.55 -12.41
C GLN A 77 -5.67 -2.23 -11.18
N THR A 78 -5.05 -1.72 -10.11
CA THR A 78 -5.77 -1.30 -8.91
C THR A 78 -6.70 -0.12 -9.20
N ARG A 79 -6.28 0.81 -10.06
CA ARG A 79 -7.12 1.95 -10.49
C ARG A 79 -8.28 1.50 -11.38
N ILE A 80 -8.05 0.57 -12.30
CA ILE A 80 -9.13 -0.06 -13.08
C ILE A 80 -10.17 -0.67 -12.14
N ASN A 81 -9.73 -1.45 -11.15
CA ASN A 81 -10.65 -2.06 -10.18
C ASN A 81 -11.41 -1.02 -9.34
N ALA A 82 -10.78 0.10 -8.97
CA ALA A 82 -11.43 1.17 -8.23
C ALA A 82 -12.55 1.84 -9.04
N VAL A 83 -12.32 2.08 -10.34
CA VAL A 83 -13.34 2.65 -11.24
C VAL A 83 -14.52 1.69 -11.40
N LEU A 84 -14.25 0.40 -11.64
CA LEU A 84 -15.30 -0.62 -11.75
C LEU A 84 -16.13 -0.72 -10.48
N LYS A 85 -15.49 -0.65 -9.30
CA LYS A 85 -16.18 -0.64 -8.01
C LYS A 85 -17.07 0.59 -7.86
N ALA A 86 -16.56 1.79 -8.14
CA ALA A 86 -17.35 3.01 -8.06
C ALA A 86 -18.56 2.99 -9.00
N TYR A 87 -18.41 2.45 -10.20
CA TYR A 87 -19.51 2.26 -11.15
C TYR A 87 -20.57 1.28 -10.60
N LYS A 88 -20.14 0.12 -10.10
CA LYS A 88 -21.02 -0.88 -9.47
C LYS A 88 -21.83 -0.27 -8.32
N ASP A 89 -21.16 0.41 -7.38
CA ASP A 89 -21.79 1.01 -6.21
C ASP A 89 -22.77 2.13 -6.61
N ALA A 90 -22.50 2.87 -7.69
CA ALA A 90 -23.40 3.89 -8.22
C ALA A 90 -24.67 3.27 -8.84
N GLN A 91 -24.54 2.15 -9.56
CA GLN A 91 -25.68 1.43 -10.14
C GLN A 91 -26.58 0.82 -9.07
N GLU A 92 -26.00 0.24 -8.00
CA GLU A 92 -26.76 -0.36 -6.90
C GLU A 92 -27.56 0.68 -6.08
N LYS A 93 -27.11 1.95 -6.02
CA LYS A 93 -27.83 3.03 -5.34
C LYS A 93 -28.99 3.63 -6.14
N HIS A 94 -29.10 3.30 -7.42
CA HIS A 94 -30.16 3.78 -8.31
C HIS A 94 -31.22 2.70 -8.62
N SER A 95 -31.02 1.48 -8.13
CA SER A 95 -32.01 0.40 -8.13
C SER A 95 -32.70 0.30 -6.78
#